data_AF-A0A515D5P3-F1
#
_entry.id   AF-A0A515D5P3-F1
#
_cell.length_a   1.000
_cell.length_b   1.000
_cell.length_c   1.000
_cell.angle_alpha   90.00
_cell.angle_beta   90.00
_cell.angle_gamma   90.00
#
_symmetry.space_group_name_H-M   'P 1'
#
loop_
_entity.id
_entity.type
_entity.pdbx_description
1 polymer ?
#
loop_
_entity_poly.entity_id
_entity_poly.type
_entity_poly.pdbx_seq_one_letter_code
_entity_poly.pdbx_strand_id
1 'polypeptide(L)'
;MLQANLETSAEMTYWLRSHGLECWVMFMRDEDPEAFLAGFDEDCPDARGWNPSSPPGEGWFIGSIYDNEDGPMCLWFRTATREVDA
;
A
#
# COMPACT_ATOMS: atom_id res chain seq x y z
N MET A 1 1.78 14.99 -0.80
CA MET A 1 0.75 14.63 -1.80
C MET A 1 0.29 13.22 -1.47
N LEU A 2 -0.97 13.04 -1.06
CA LEU A 2 -1.62 11.74 -0.86
C LEU A 2 -2.47 11.49 -2.11
N GLN A 3 -2.11 10.51 -2.92
CA GLN A 3 -2.99 10.02 -3.98
C GLN A 3 -3.04 8.50 -3.93
N ALA A 4 -3.88 8.00 -3.04
CA ALA A 4 -4.63 6.76 -3.27
C ALA A 4 -5.86 6.82 -2.36
N ASN A 5 -7.04 6.85 -3.00
CA ASN A 5 -8.36 6.75 -2.38
C ASN A 5 -8.59 5.36 -1.75
N LEU A 6 -7.82 5.01 -0.74
CA LEU A 6 -8.36 4.23 0.38
C LEU A 6 -8.46 5.21 1.52
N GLU A 7 -9.63 5.39 2.10
CA GLU A 7 -9.81 6.21 3.30
C GLU A 7 -8.95 5.62 4.44
N THR A 8 -7.67 5.98 4.50
CA THR A 8 -6.89 5.77 5.72
C THR A 8 -7.61 6.57 6.79
N SER A 9 -8.18 5.87 7.78
CA SER A 9 -8.99 6.47 8.83
C SER A 9 -8.26 7.68 9.45
N ALA A 10 -9.02 8.57 10.09
CA ALA A 10 -8.42 9.69 10.82
C ALA A 10 -7.35 9.22 11.81
N GLU A 11 -7.54 8.03 12.40
CA GLU A 11 -6.58 7.37 13.29
C GLU A 11 -5.29 6.98 12.56
N MET A 12 -5.39 6.33 11.40
CA MET A 12 -4.20 5.97 10.60
C MET A 12 -3.46 7.21 10.12
N THR A 13 -4.20 8.25 9.70
CA THR A 13 -3.61 9.52 9.28
C THR A 13 -2.86 10.20 10.44
N TYR A 14 -3.45 10.21 11.63
CA TYR A 14 -2.80 10.71 12.84
C TYR A 14 -1.56 9.89 13.21
N TRP A 15 -1.66 8.57 13.14
CA TRP A 15 -0.54 7.67 13.43
C TRP A 15 0.64 7.91 12.46
N LEU A 16 0.39 7.98 11.15
CA LEU A 16 1.42 8.28 10.14
C LEU A 16 2.11 9.62 10.42
N ARG A 17 1.31 10.67 10.69
CA ARG A 17 1.85 12.02 11.00
C ARG A 17 2.68 12.04 12.29
N SER A 18 2.20 11.40 13.35
CA SER A 18 2.91 11.35 14.65
C SER A 18 4.24 10.58 14.56
N HIS A 19 4.39 9.70 13.58
CA HIS A 19 5.62 8.93 13.31
C HIS A 19 6.46 9.52 12.17
N GLY A 20 6.04 10.65 11.57
CA GLY A 20 6.76 11.27 10.45
C GLY A 20 6.83 10.35 9.22
N LEU A 21 5.76 9.63 8.93
CA LEU A 21 5.66 8.70 7.81
C LEU A 21 4.67 9.22 6.76
N GLU A 22 4.93 8.87 5.50
CA GLU A 22 3.94 8.89 4.43
C GLU A 22 3.62 7.48 3.95
N CYS A 23 2.43 7.31 3.39
CA CYS A 23 1.89 6.03 2.98
C CYS A 23 1.58 6.02 1.48
N TRP A 24 1.86 4.90 0.84
CA TRP A 24 1.43 4.58 -0.51
C TRP A 24 0.65 3.26 -0.50
N VAL A 25 -0.43 3.20 -1.26
CA VAL A 25 -1.31 2.03 -1.35
C VAL A 25 -1.20 1.45 -2.76
N MET A 26 -0.99 0.14 -2.86
CA MET A 26 -1.06 -0.59 -4.12
C MET A 26 -2.01 -1.76 -4.00
N PHE A 27 -2.75 -2.02 -5.08
CA PHE A 27 -3.55 -3.23 -5.23
C PHE A 27 -2.81 -4.20 -6.15
N MET A 28 -2.84 -5.49 -5.83
CA MET A 28 -2.25 -6.53 -6.66
C MET A 28 -2.87 -6.54 -8.07
N ARG A 29 -4.18 -6.33 -8.19
CA ARG A 29 -4.87 -6.25 -9.50
C ARG A 29 -4.29 -5.20 -10.46
N ASP A 30 -3.69 -4.14 -9.92
CA ASP A 30 -3.14 -3.05 -10.70
C ASP A 30 -1.64 -3.26 -10.99
N GLU A 31 -0.90 -3.86 -10.04
CA GLU A 31 0.55 -4.05 -10.15
C GLU A 31 0.93 -5.39 -10.82
N ASP A 32 0.18 -6.45 -10.55
CA ASP A 32 0.34 -7.79 -11.10
C ASP A 32 -1.02 -8.39 -11.50
N PRO A 33 -1.64 -7.88 -12.59
CA PRO A 33 -2.96 -8.33 -13.04
C PRO A 33 -2.96 -9.80 -13.47
N GLU A 34 -1.83 -10.32 -13.96
CA GLU A 34 -1.73 -11.72 -14.37
C GLU A 34 -1.78 -12.66 -13.17
N ALA A 35 -0.99 -12.37 -12.11
CA ALA A 35 -1.05 -13.16 -10.88
C ALA A 35 -2.40 -13.01 -10.17
N PHE A 36 -2.98 -11.80 -10.20
CA PHE A 36 -4.30 -11.56 -9.61
C PHE A 36 -5.38 -12.42 -10.29
N LEU A 37 -5.38 -12.50 -11.62
CA LEU A 37 -6.33 -13.32 -12.37
C LEU A 37 -6.06 -14.83 -12.23
N ALA A 38 -4.79 -15.24 -12.10
CA ALA A 38 -4.43 -16.64 -11.89
C ALA A 38 -4.92 -17.19 -10.54
N GLY A 39 -5.01 -16.33 -9.51
CA GLY A 39 -5.55 -16.68 -8.20
C GLY A 39 -7.07 -16.51 -8.05
N PHE A 40 -7.78 -16.08 -9.11
CA PHE A 40 -9.19 -15.72 -9.03
C PHE A 40 -10.16 -16.92 -9.03
N ASP A 41 -9.69 -18.16 -9.15
CA ASP A 41 -10.57 -19.33 -9.17
C ASP A 41 -10.93 -19.82 -7.75
N GLU A 42 -12.24 -19.88 -7.49
CA GLU A 42 -12.95 -20.43 -6.32
C GLU A 42 -12.81 -19.76 -4.92
N ASP A 43 -11.73 -19.06 -4.54
CA ASP A 43 -11.52 -18.59 -3.14
C ASP A 43 -11.18 -17.09 -2.93
N CYS A 44 -11.43 -16.23 -3.92
CA CYS A 44 -10.86 -14.86 -4.04
C CYS A 44 -9.33 -14.87 -4.20
N PRO A 45 -8.77 -13.92 -4.97
CA PRO A 45 -7.32 -13.79 -5.09
C PRO A 45 -6.74 -13.44 -3.72
N ASP A 46 -5.82 -14.27 -3.24
CA ASP A 46 -5.06 -14.02 -2.02
C ASP A 46 -3.65 -13.53 -2.34
N ALA A 47 -2.99 -12.91 -1.35
CA ALA A 47 -1.66 -12.34 -1.54
C ALA A 47 -0.52 -13.38 -1.71
N ARG A 48 -0.78 -14.69 -1.68
CA ARG A 48 0.29 -15.70 -1.67
C ARG A 48 1.02 -15.71 -3.02
N GLY A 49 2.32 -15.47 -2.97
CA GLY A 49 3.16 -15.43 -4.16
C GLY A 49 3.29 -14.04 -4.79
N TRP A 50 2.52 -13.05 -4.31
CA TRP A 50 2.74 -11.66 -4.69
C TRP A 50 3.96 -11.10 -3.96
N ASN A 51 4.88 -10.51 -4.72
CA ASN A 51 6.04 -9.80 -4.21
C ASN A 51 6.03 -8.36 -4.75
N PRO A 52 5.32 -7.43 -4.07
CA PRO A 52 5.09 -6.10 -4.60
C PRO A 52 6.40 -5.36 -4.86
N SER A 53 6.50 -4.70 -6.02
CA SER A 53 7.61 -3.81 -6.31
C SER A 53 7.47 -2.51 -5.51
N SER A 54 8.57 -1.93 -5.04
CA SER A 54 8.51 -0.66 -4.30
C SER A 54 7.96 0.48 -5.19
N PRO A 55 7.16 1.41 -4.64
CA PRO A 55 6.75 2.61 -5.37
C PRO A 55 7.95 3.47 -5.81
N PRO A 56 7.76 4.41 -6.76
CA PRO A 56 8.83 5.32 -7.16
C PRO A 56 9.41 6.15 -5.99
N GLY A 57 10.74 6.29 -6.00
CA GLY A 57 11.50 6.99 -4.98
C GLY A 57 12.16 6.06 -3.96
N GLU A 58 13.01 6.62 -3.12
CA GLU A 58 13.80 5.85 -2.16
C GLU A 58 13.14 5.77 -0.77
N GLY A 59 13.61 4.83 0.05
CA GLY A 59 13.24 4.72 1.46
C GLY A 59 11.92 4.02 1.76
N TRP A 60 11.26 3.47 0.74
CA TRP A 60 10.04 2.69 0.90
C TRP A 60 10.31 1.34 1.59
N PHE A 61 9.47 0.98 2.54
CA PHE A 61 9.41 -0.34 3.16
C PHE A 61 7.96 -0.80 3.27
N ILE A 62 7.75 -2.12 3.28
CA ILE A 62 6.41 -2.71 3.40
C ILE A 62 5.93 -2.54 4.85
N GLY A 63 4.77 -1.90 5.00
CA GLY A 63 4.06 -1.79 6.26
C GLY A 63 3.13 -2.98 6.51
N SER A 64 2.38 -3.38 5.49
CA SER A 64 1.45 -4.51 5.56
C SER A 64 1.09 -5.01 4.16
N ILE A 65 0.87 -6.33 4.04
CA ILE A 65 0.17 -6.95 2.91
C ILE A 65 -1.03 -7.67 3.49
N TYR A 66 -2.22 -7.39 2.96
CA TYR A 66 -3.46 -8.00 3.42
C TYR A 66 -4.50 -8.02 2.30
N ASP A 67 -5.43 -8.97 2.40
CA ASP A 67 -6.55 -9.07 1.48
C ASP A 67 -7.74 -8.27 2.03
N ASN A 68 -8.49 -7.62 1.13
CA ASN A 68 -9.79 -7.04 1.44
C ASN A 68 -10.85 -7.52 0.42
N GLU A 69 -12.06 -6.95 0.49
CA GLU A 69 -13.16 -7.28 -0.43
C GLU A 69 -12.83 -7.03 -1.92
N ASP A 70 -11.83 -6.20 -2.18
CA ASP A 70 -11.34 -5.79 -3.49
C ASP A 70 -10.10 -6.59 -3.94
N GLY A 71 -9.65 -7.54 -3.11
CA GLY A 71 -8.48 -8.39 -3.30
C GLY A 71 -7.23 -7.94 -2.54
N PRO A 72 -6.05 -8.48 -2.88
CA PRO A 72 -4.82 -8.23 -2.14
C PRO A 72 -4.32 -6.79 -2.29
N MET A 73 -3.88 -6.22 -1.17
CA MET A 73 -3.35 -4.86 -1.07
C MET A 73 -2.02 -4.82 -0.33
N CYS A 74 -1.16 -3.86 -0.69
CA CYS A 74 0.09 -3.58 -0.02
C CYS A 74 0.17 -2.12 0.41
N LEU A 75 0.43 -1.91 1.69
CA LEU A 75 0.77 -0.60 2.26
C LEU A 75 2.29 -0.46 2.29
N TRP A 76 2.77 0.61 1.69
CA TRP A 76 4.16 1.03 1.75
C TRP A 76 4.29 2.27 2.60
N PHE A 77 5.33 2.32 3.42
CA PHE A 77 5.68 3.47 4.23
C PHE A 77 7.07 3.97 3.88
N ARG A 78 7.29 5.27 4.02
CA ARG A 78 8.63 5.85 4.09
C ARG A 78 8.63 7.06 5.01
N THR A 79 9.81 7.47 5.43
CA THR A 79 9.99 8.74 6.16
C THR A 79 9.45 9.88 5.31
N ALA A 80 8.53 10.66 5.88
CA ALA A 80 8.05 11.88 5.27
C ALA A 80 9.21 12.88 5.21
N THR A 81 9.44 13.46 4.04
CA THR A 81 10.35 14.60 3.92
C THR A 81 9.79 15.72 4.80
N ARG A 82 10.54 16.14 5.83
CA ARG A 82 10.18 17.34 6.59
C ARG A 82 10.15 18.52 5.61
N GLU A 83 8.98 19.10 5.39
CA GLU A 83 8.93 20.50 4.99
C GLU A 83 9.52 21.28 6.18
N VAL A 84 10.74 21.77 5.99
CA VAL A 84 11.29 22.78 6.87
C VAL A 84 10.54 24.05 6.50
N ASP A 85 9.58 24.45 7.34
CA ASP A 85 8.95 25.75 7.23
C ASP A 85 10.07 26.81 7.19
N ALA A 86 10.22 27.46 6.04
CA ALA A 86 11.16 28.56 5.79
C ALA A 86 10.54 29.91 6.18
#